data_AF-A0A660SKR1-F1
#
_entry.id   AF-A0A660SKR1-F1
#
_cell.length_a   1.000
_cell.length_b   1.000
_cell.length_c   1.000
_cell.angle_alpha   90.00
_cell.angle_beta   90.00
_cell.angle_gamma   90.00
#
_symmetry.space_group_name_H-M   'P 1'
#
loop_
_entity.id
_entity.type
_entity.pdbx_description
1 polymer ?
#
loop_
_entity_poly.entity_id
_entity_poly.type
_entity_poly.pdbx_seq_one_letter_code
_entity_poly.pdbx_strand_id
1 'polypeptide(L)'
;MIQPKVLKGFRDFLPQMEIPRRKLIRALEDHFTSYGYVPIDTPVLEYAEVLLSKGGGETDKQTYRFNDHGGGDVALRFDLTVPFARYVAAHRNELSMPFKRYHIGKVWRGENTQRGR
;
A
#
# COMPACT_ATOMS: atom_id res chain seq x y z
N MET A 1 -25.70 11.29 -21.15
CA MET A 1 -25.35 10.02 -20.45
C MET A 1 -23.83 9.91 -20.45
N ILE A 2 -23.20 9.61 -19.31
CA ILE A 2 -21.73 9.55 -19.18
C ILE A 2 -21.27 8.13 -19.53
N GLN A 3 -20.24 7.99 -20.36
CA GLN A 3 -19.60 6.70 -20.61
C GLN A 3 -18.57 6.42 -19.52
N PRO A 4 -18.68 5.30 -18.77
CA PRO A 4 -17.72 4.95 -17.74
C PRO A 4 -16.35 4.61 -18.35
N LYS A 5 -15.27 5.09 -17.73
CA LYS A 5 -13.89 4.85 -18.16
C LYS A 5 -13.02 4.58 -16.93
N VAL A 6 -12.10 3.62 -17.06
CA VAL A 6 -11.06 3.37 -16.06
C VAL A 6 -9.95 4.42 -16.21
N LEU A 7 -9.45 4.94 -15.09
CA LEU A 7 -8.36 5.92 -15.09
C LEU A 7 -7.10 5.31 -15.72
N LYS A 8 -6.35 6.10 -16.51
CA LYS A 8 -5.10 5.66 -17.13
C LYS A 8 -4.13 5.14 -16.06
N GLY A 9 -3.56 3.95 -16.28
CA GLY A 9 -2.67 3.28 -15.32
C GLY A 9 -3.39 2.42 -14.26
N PHE A 10 -4.73 2.45 -14.23
CA PHE A 10 -5.55 1.59 -13.38
C PHE A 10 -6.22 0.50 -14.22
N ARG A 11 -6.66 -0.56 -13.57
CA ARG A 11 -7.31 -1.70 -14.23
C ARG A 11 -8.32 -2.39 -13.33
N ASP A 12 -9.37 -2.89 -13.95
CA ASP A 12 -10.28 -3.84 -13.35
C ASP A 12 -9.74 -5.27 -13.50
N PHE A 13 -9.94 -6.08 -12.48
CA PHE A 13 -9.68 -7.51 -12.55
C PHE A 13 -11.02 -8.23 -12.64
N LEU A 14 -11.31 -8.77 -13.82
CA LEU A 14 -12.50 -9.59 -14.04
C LEU A 14 -12.35 -10.96 -13.34
N PRO A 15 -13.45 -11.70 -13.09
CA PRO A 15 -13.42 -12.93 -12.31
C PRO A 15 -12.36 -13.95 -12.75
N GLN A 16 -12.15 -14.11 -14.05
CA GLN A 16 -11.14 -15.02 -14.61
C GLN A 16 -9.69 -14.69 -14.20
N MET A 17 -9.42 -13.43 -13.86
CA MET A 17 -8.11 -12.98 -13.36
C MET A 17 -8.09 -12.90 -11.82
N GLU A 18 -9.18 -12.48 -11.20
CA GLU A 18 -9.23 -12.26 -9.76
C GLU A 18 -9.27 -13.58 -8.97
N ILE A 19 -9.99 -14.60 -9.45
CA ILE A 19 -10.05 -15.91 -8.79
C ILE A 19 -8.64 -16.54 -8.62
N PRO A 20 -7.82 -16.70 -9.67
CA PRO A 20 -6.47 -17.25 -9.49
C PRO A 20 -5.57 -16.34 -8.66
N ARG A 21 -5.69 -15.01 -8.79
CA ARG A 21 -4.97 -14.05 -7.94
C ARG A 21 -5.31 -14.27 -6.46
N ARG A 22 -6.58 -14.47 -6.13
CA ARG A 22 -7.02 -14.72 -4.76
C ARG A 22 -6.52 -16.05 -4.22
N LYS A 23 -6.47 -17.10 -5.05
CA LYS A 23 -5.85 -18.39 -4.67
C LYS A 23 -4.37 -18.22 -4.32
N LEU A 24 -3.61 -17.47 -5.12
CA LEU A 24 -2.21 -17.16 -4.83
C LEU A 24 -2.05 -16.41 -3.51
N ILE A 25 -2.86 -15.37 -3.28
CA ILE A 25 -2.80 -14.60 -2.02
C ILE A 25 -3.08 -15.52 -0.83
N ARG A 26 -4.06 -16.44 -0.93
CA ARG A 26 -4.36 -17.39 0.17
C ARG A 26 -3.17 -18.30 0.46
N ALA A 27 -2.56 -18.87 -0.58
CA ALA A 27 -1.39 -19.73 -0.39
C ALA A 27 -0.21 -18.99 0.27
N LEU A 28 -0.02 -17.71 -0.05
CA LEU A 28 1.00 -16.88 0.61
C LEU A 28 0.63 -16.59 2.07
N GLU A 29 -0.63 -16.26 2.37
CA GLU A 29 -1.14 -16.05 3.73
C GLU A 29 -0.93 -17.31 4.59
N ASP A 30 -1.29 -18.49 4.07
CA ASP A 30 -1.11 -19.77 4.73
C ASP A 30 0.37 -20.06 4.99
N HIS A 31 1.24 -19.78 4.02
CA HIS A 31 2.67 -19.97 4.15
C HIS A 31 3.30 -19.01 5.18
N PHE A 32 2.95 -17.72 5.18
CA PHE A 32 3.47 -16.79 6.19
C PHE A 32 3.00 -17.18 7.60
N THR A 33 1.74 -17.57 7.73
CA THR A 33 1.13 -17.98 9.00
C THR A 33 1.81 -19.24 9.55
N SER A 34 2.16 -20.21 8.70
CA SER A 34 2.84 -21.43 9.15
C SER A 34 4.25 -21.19 9.72
N TYR A 35 4.86 -20.04 9.41
CA TYR A 35 6.14 -19.58 10.00
C TYR A 35 5.94 -18.57 11.16
N GLY A 36 4.71 -18.39 11.64
CA GLY A 36 4.36 -17.52 12.76
C GLY A 36 4.47 -16.03 12.45
N TYR A 37 4.26 -15.63 11.19
CA TYR A 37 4.03 -14.24 10.83
C TYR A 37 2.55 -13.90 11.00
N VAL A 38 2.25 -12.75 11.61
CA VAL A 38 0.87 -12.28 11.78
C VAL A 38 0.48 -11.24 10.72
N PRO A 39 -0.79 -11.19 10.27
CA PRO A 39 -1.24 -10.15 9.36
C PRO A 39 -1.25 -8.78 10.05
N ILE A 40 -0.95 -7.73 9.28
CA ILE A 40 -1.28 -6.35 9.63
C ILE A 40 -1.95 -5.66 8.45
N ASP A 41 -2.60 -4.54 8.72
CA ASP A 41 -2.98 -3.55 7.73
C ASP A 41 -2.61 -2.15 8.23
N THR A 42 -2.47 -1.21 7.31
CA THR A 42 -2.23 0.20 7.61
C THR A 42 -3.10 1.06 6.70
N PRO A 43 -3.42 2.31 7.09
CA PRO A 43 -4.11 3.23 6.21
C PRO A 43 -3.46 3.30 4.82
N VAL A 44 -4.32 3.41 3.81
CA VAL A 44 -3.90 3.64 2.42
C VAL A 44 -3.45 5.08 2.22
N LEU A 45 -4.08 6.00 2.95
CA LEU A 45 -3.78 7.42 2.98
C LEU A 45 -3.06 7.74 4.29
N GLU A 46 -1.89 8.36 4.20
CA GLU A 46 -1.05 8.78 5.33
C GLU A 46 -0.68 10.25 5.16
N TYR A 47 -0.23 10.92 6.23
CA TYR A 47 0.35 12.26 6.08
C TYR A 47 1.55 12.21 5.15
N ALA A 48 1.65 13.18 4.23
CA ALA A 48 2.72 13.21 3.25
C ALA A 48 4.10 13.24 3.92
N GLU A 49 4.24 13.94 5.04
CA GLU A 49 5.49 13.98 5.80
C GLU A 49 5.97 12.59 6.24
N VAL A 50 5.06 11.65 6.56
CA VAL A 50 5.42 10.29 6.97
C VAL A 50 5.99 9.51 5.79
N LEU A 51 5.37 9.65 4.62
CA LEU A 51 5.75 8.92 3.41
C LEU A 51 7.04 9.49 2.79
N LEU A 52 7.24 10.80 2.89
CA LEU A 52 8.32 11.53 2.23
C LEU A 52 9.51 11.82 3.17
N SER A 53 9.43 11.45 4.46
CA SER A 53 10.47 11.72 5.46
C SER A 53 11.87 11.17 5.10
N LYS A 54 11.95 10.20 4.18
CA LYS A 54 13.20 9.58 3.70
C LYS A 54 13.47 9.85 2.21
N GLY A 55 12.63 10.62 1.54
CA GLY A 55 12.47 10.62 0.10
C GLY A 55 12.74 11.94 -0.60
N GLY A 56 13.73 12.73 -0.16
CA GLY A 56 14.17 13.90 -0.93
C GLY A 56 14.75 13.47 -2.29
N GLY A 57 13.91 13.37 -3.33
CA GLY A 57 14.31 12.90 -4.65
C GLY A 57 13.17 12.30 -5.49
N GLU A 58 13.42 11.14 -6.09
CA GLU A 58 12.52 10.48 -7.07
C GLU A 58 11.21 9.96 -6.44
N THR A 59 11.19 9.63 -5.14
CA THR A 59 10.00 9.13 -4.43
C THR A 59 8.90 10.17 -4.29
N ASP A 60 9.25 11.45 -4.14
CA ASP A 60 8.30 12.57 -4.13
C ASP A 60 7.52 12.66 -5.45
N LYS A 61 8.21 12.41 -6.58
CA LYS A 61 7.62 12.49 -7.93
C LYS A 61 6.66 11.33 -8.24
N GLN A 62 6.68 10.29 -7.43
CA GLN A 62 5.97 9.03 -7.68
C GLN A 62 4.79 8.82 -6.74
N THR A 63 4.40 9.80 -5.93
CA THR A 63 3.34 9.64 -4.94
C THR A 63 2.09 10.43 -5.33
N TYR A 64 0.90 9.82 -5.21
CA TYR A 64 -0.36 10.56 -5.31
C TYR A 64 -0.57 11.37 -4.04
N ARG A 65 -0.20 12.65 -4.09
CA ARG A 65 -0.26 13.62 -2.99
C ARG A 65 -1.30 14.69 -3.26
N PHE A 66 -2.08 15.06 -2.26
CA PHE A 66 -3.14 16.06 -2.36
C PHE A 66 -3.47 16.63 -0.98
N ASN A 67 -4.19 17.75 -0.94
CA ASN A 67 -4.80 18.24 0.29
C ASN A 67 -6.16 17.55 0.46
N ASP A 68 -6.41 16.98 1.63
CA ASP A 68 -7.72 16.47 1.97
C ASP A 68 -8.74 17.61 2.18
N HIS A 69 -10.00 17.27 2.47
CA HIS A 69 -11.04 18.28 2.69
C HIS A 69 -10.80 19.16 3.92
N GLY A 70 -9.95 18.74 4.86
CA GLY A 70 -9.53 19.53 6.02
C GLY A 70 -8.31 20.42 5.75
N GLY A 71 -7.75 20.39 4.54
CA GLY A 71 -6.52 21.09 4.19
C GLY A 71 -5.24 20.37 4.64
N GLY A 72 -5.35 19.11 5.09
CA GLY A 72 -4.21 18.29 5.48
C GLY A 72 -3.43 17.76 4.27
N ASP A 73 -2.11 17.87 4.31
CA ASP A 73 -1.21 17.38 3.27
C ASP A 73 -1.02 15.86 3.38
N VAL A 74 -1.66 15.12 2.48
CA VAL A 74 -1.76 13.67 2.54
C VAL A 74 -1.31 13.01 1.25
N ALA A 75 -0.97 11.73 1.33
CA ALA A 75 -0.52 10.95 0.20
C ALA A 75 -0.93 9.47 0.30
N LEU A 76 -1.21 8.86 -0.85
CA LEU A 76 -1.43 7.41 -0.94
C LEU A 76 -0.10 6.66 -0.74
N ARG A 77 -0.11 5.57 0.00
CA ARG A 77 1.07 4.71 0.22
C ARG A 77 1.64 4.19 -1.10
N PHE A 78 2.94 4.41 -1.33
CA PHE A 78 3.67 3.91 -2.50
C PHE A 78 4.40 2.57 -2.25
N ASP A 79 4.53 2.19 -0.97
CA ASP A 79 5.07 0.92 -0.49
C ASP A 79 4.34 0.43 0.77
N LEU A 80 4.78 -0.69 1.35
CA LEU A 80 4.28 -1.24 2.61
C LEU A 80 5.31 -1.17 3.75
N THR A 81 6.47 -0.55 3.52
CA THR A 81 7.59 -0.53 4.48
C THR A 81 7.57 0.76 5.31
N VAL A 82 7.32 1.90 4.68
CA VAL A 82 7.21 3.18 5.40
C VAL A 82 5.98 3.19 6.34
N PRO A 83 4.77 2.78 5.89
CA PRO A 83 3.64 2.62 6.80
C PRO A 83 3.89 1.62 7.92
N PHE A 84 4.66 0.56 7.66
CA PHE A 84 5.04 -0.39 8.70
C PHE A 84 5.98 0.23 9.74
N ALA A 85 6.96 1.04 9.32
CA ALA A 85 7.84 1.74 10.27
C ALA A 85 7.03 2.70 11.16
N ARG A 86 6.08 3.45 10.59
CA ARG A 86 5.13 4.28 11.36
C ARG A 86 4.30 3.43 12.32
N TYR A 87 3.73 2.32 11.86
CA TYR A 87 2.94 1.40 12.67
C TYR A 87 3.73 0.90 13.89
N VAL A 88 4.97 0.43 13.70
CA VAL A 88 5.82 -0.03 14.81
C VAL A 88 6.19 1.12 15.74
N ALA A 89 6.47 2.31 15.22
CA ALA A 89 6.79 3.47 16.04
C ALA A 89 5.61 3.89 16.92
N ALA A 90 4.39 3.89 16.37
CA ALA A 90 3.17 4.27 17.09
C ALA A 90 2.73 3.23 18.13
N HIS A 91 2.94 1.93 17.85
CA HIS A 91 2.42 0.83 18.67
C HIS A 91 3.51 0.02 19.37
N ARG A 92 4.72 0.59 19.54
CA ARG A 92 5.89 -0.15 20.07
C ARG A 92 5.62 -0.87 21.39
N ASN A 93 4.80 -0.28 22.26
CA ASN A 93 4.47 -0.82 23.58
C ASN A 93 3.34 -1.86 23.56
N GLU A 94 2.60 -1.96 22.45
CA GLU A 94 1.52 -2.92 22.24
C GLU A 94 2.01 -4.17 21.48
N LEU A 95 3.19 -4.10 20.86
CA LEU A 95 3.75 -5.15 20.02
C LEU A 95 4.76 -6.01 20.79
N SER A 96 4.55 -7.32 20.80
CA SER A 96 5.53 -8.29 21.30
C SER A 96 6.70 -8.44 20.32
N MET A 97 7.92 -8.29 20.83
CA MET A 97 9.15 -8.45 20.06
C MET A 97 9.80 -9.83 20.31
N PRO A 98 10.36 -10.48 19.27
CA PRO A 98 10.45 -10.04 17.87
C PRO A 98 9.09 -10.08 17.15
N PHE A 99 8.77 -9.01 16.42
CA PHE A 99 7.49 -8.87 15.71
C PHE A 99 7.61 -9.33 14.25
N LYS A 100 7.10 -10.54 13.94
CA LYS A 100 7.05 -11.11 12.59
C LYS A 100 5.69 -10.83 11.96
N ARG A 101 5.66 -10.10 10.84
CA ARG A 101 4.42 -9.71 10.18
C ARG A 101 4.43 -9.86 8.66
N TYR A 102 3.26 -10.09 8.08
CA TYR A 102 3.04 -9.94 6.65
C TYR A 102 1.96 -8.88 6.37
N HIS A 103 2.05 -8.25 5.22
CA HIS A 103 1.07 -7.28 4.72
C HIS A 103 0.94 -7.48 3.21
N ILE A 104 -0.25 -7.80 2.73
CA ILE A 104 -0.54 -7.94 1.31
C ILE A 104 -1.61 -6.90 0.95
N GLY A 105 -1.23 -5.87 0.21
CA GLY A 105 -2.11 -4.77 -0.13
C GLY A 105 -1.73 -4.08 -1.42
N LYS A 106 -2.68 -3.32 -1.99
CA LYS A 106 -2.38 -2.40 -3.10
C LYS A 106 -1.52 -1.23 -2.59
N VAL A 107 -0.69 -0.72 -3.47
CA VAL A 107 0.09 0.51 -3.33
C VAL A 107 -0.11 1.35 -4.59
N TRP A 108 0.10 2.65 -4.50
CA TRP A 108 -0.18 3.59 -5.59
C TRP A 108 1.06 4.39 -5.92
N ARG A 109 1.42 4.42 -7.19
CA ARG A 109 2.52 5.22 -7.71
C ARG A 109 2.04 6.11 -8.84
N GLY A 110 2.31 7.40 -8.74
CA GLY A 110 2.03 8.42 -9.75
C GLY A 110 3.03 8.42 -10.91
N GLU A 111 3.77 7.35 -11.15
CA GLU A 111 4.68 7.22 -12.29
C GLU A 111 3.92 7.31 -13.62
N ASN A 112 4.54 7.92 -14.63
CA ASN A 112 4.05 7.82 -16.01
C ASN A 112 4.00 6.34 -16.42
N THR A 113 2.94 5.94 -17.12
CA THR A 113 2.73 4.55 -17.57
C THR A 113 3.95 4.02 -18.33
N GLN A 114 4.58 2.96 -17.82
CA GLN A 114 5.68 2.24 -18.46
C GLN A 114 5.21 0.84 -18.86
N ARG A 115 5.77 0.27 -19.94
CA ARG A 115 5.39 -1.08 -20.39
C ARG A 115 5.71 -2.09 -19.27
N GLY A 116 4.69 -2.78 -18.77
CA GLY A 116 4.82 -3.78 -17.71
C GLY A 116 4.65 -3.24 -16.28
N ARG A 117 4.34 -1.95 -16.10
CA ARG A 117 3.93 -1.34 -14.83
C ARG A 117 2.52 -0.77 -14.94
#